data_AF-A0AAV9PG93-F1
#
_entry.id   AF-A0AAV9PG93-F1
#
_cell.length_a   1.000
_cell.length_b   1.000
_cell.length_c   1.000
_cell.angle_alpha   90.00
_cell.angle_beta   90.00
_cell.angle_gamma   90.00
#
_symmetry.space_group_name_H-M   'P 1'
#
loop_
_entity.id
_entity.type
_entity.pdbx_description
1 polymer ?
#
loop_
_entity_poly.entity_id
_entity_poly.type
_entity_poly.pdbx_seq_one_letter_code
_entity_poly.pdbx_strand_id
1 'polypeptide(L)'
;MVSVRSSPYSSSTTGPSKRAVESPAARIKRSRPERIPSDRRRTKRARSAASDLLSVLDSHPSTVTSEPESDDDSSTGLRSQLPFANHAGKRSTGPGKVLNAIQIGIDPGTTTLALAHRDVTTVAGKEVLGPIHDLYFGSESFTTQAVAFAADGEFYWGPHVQAALNNGIIQQKDVVELWKLALYDGHTPQSKAKESVIVDKQLGNDYNLDDLLAAYLRSVIGYATEKIAVAKTYSSMSKDEIGRVPVHLFIGVPQMWDSVVNKMLTDAARAAGCASVDTVHESRCATAFYTHGLRSLASASFQIGDIVLVADIGGGTGDFVTFRLGDDPEDGAQVKLFQVGTPDGKSTLRSRSFVNQPS
;
A
#
# COMPACT_ATOMS: atom_id res chain seq x y z
N MET A 1 -12.94 5.52 -8.46
CA MET A 1 -13.86 5.50 -9.63
C MET A 1 -13.16 6.21 -10.79
N VAL A 2 -13.11 5.61 -11.98
CA VAL A 2 -12.45 6.22 -13.16
C VAL A 2 -13.52 6.67 -14.15
N SER A 3 -13.48 7.94 -14.56
CA SER A 3 -14.36 8.49 -15.60
C SER A 3 -13.53 9.03 -16.75
N VAL A 4 -13.96 8.75 -17.98
CA VAL A 4 -13.22 9.06 -19.20
C VAL A 4 -14.06 9.96 -20.08
N ARG A 5 -13.46 11.04 -20.59
CA ARG A 5 -14.05 11.88 -21.63
C ARG A 5 -13.10 11.95 -22.81
N SER A 6 -13.53 11.44 -23.95
CA SER A 6 -12.91 11.70 -25.25
C SER A 6 -13.15 13.16 -25.64
N SER A 7 -12.08 13.92 -25.84
CA SER A 7 -12.19 15.31 -26.31
C SER A 7 -12.17 15.36 -27.85
N PRO A 8 -13.17 15.94 -28.52
CA PRO A 8 -13.10 16.17 -29.95
C PRO A 8 -12.30 17.46 -30.20
N TYR A 9 -10.97 17.39 -30.15
CA TYR A 9 -10.14 18.51 -30.63
C TYR A 9 -9.86 18.32 -32.12
N SER A 10 -10.76 18.83 -32.96
CA SER A 10 -10.47 19.06 -34.38
C SER A 10 -9.74 20.39 -34.54
N SER A 11 -8.51 20.36 -35.02
CA SER A 11 -7.82 21.56 -35.48
C SER A 11 -8.47 22.05 -36.78
N SER A 12 -9.15 23.20 -36.75
CA SER A 12 -9.43 23.95 -37.98
C SER A 12 -9.26 25.46 -37.79
N THR A 13 -8.39 26.00 -38.63
CA THR A 13 -8.14 27.41 -38.90
C THR A 13 -9.24 27.99 -39.82
N THR A 14 -9.49 29.29 -39.66
CA THR A 14 -10.17 30.26 -40.55
C THR A 14 -11.71 30.45 -40.49
N GLY A 15 -12.11 31.71 -40.23
CA GLY A 15 -13.24 32.40 -40.90
C GLY A 15 -14.53 32.63 -40.09
N PRO A 16 -15.01 33.89 -39.92
CA PRO A 16 -16.23 34.18 -39.18
C PRO A 16 -17.46 34.14 -40.09
N SER A 17 -18.52 33.45 -39.66
CA SER A 17 -19.85 33.64 -40.23
C SER A 17 -20.93 33.59 -39.16
N LYS A 18 -21.65 34.70 -39.05
CA LYS A 18 -22.82 34.89 -38.20
C LYS A 18 -24.00 34.10 -38.76
N ARG A 19 -24.65 33.28 -37.95
CA ARG A 19 -26.11 33.09 -37.99
C ARG A 19 -26.60 32.45 -36.69
N ALA A 20 -27.45 33.19 -35.98
CA ALA A 20 -28.24 32.68 -34.88
C ALA A 20 -29.37 31.82 -35.44
N VAL A 21 -29.52 30.61 -34.91
CA VAL A 21 -30.72 29.77 -35.08
C VAL A 21 -31.09 29.25 -33.71
N GLU A 22 -32.30 29.57 -33.28
CA GLU A 22 -32.92 29.14 -32.03
C GLU A 22 -33.10 27.62 -32.00
N SER A 23 -32.85 27.02 -30.84
CA SER A 23 -32.94 25.57 -30.61
C SER A 23 -34.17 25.26 -29.74
N PRO A 24 -35.04 24.29 -30.10
CA PRO A 24 -36.16 23.91 -29.27
C PRO A 24 -35.76 22.90 -28.17
N ALA A 25 -36.19 23.18 -26.95
CA ALA A 25 -35.93 22.40 -25.75
C ALA A 25 -36.49 20.96 -25.84
N ALA A 26 -35.62 19.96 -25.75
CA ALA A 26 -35.99 18.55 -25.62
C ALA A 26 -36.26 18.20 -24.14
N ARG A 27 -37.48 17.75 -23.87
CA ARG A 27 -37.99 17.33 -22.56
C ARG A 27 -37.53 15.90 -22.23
N ILE A 28 -36.54 15.75 -21.35
CA ILE A 28 -36.07 14.45 -20.85
C ILE A 28 -37.05 13.93 -19.79
N LYS A 29 -37.74 12.82 -20.08
CA LYS A 29 -38.52 12.05 -19.10
C LYS A 29 -37.57 11.18 -18.26
N ARG A 30 -37.54 11.38 -16.95
CA ARG A 30 -36.83 10.51 -15.99
C ARG A 30 -37.71 9.31 -15.63
N SER A 31 -37.24 8.10 -15.89
CA SER A 31 -37.79 6.86 -15.34
C SER A 31 -37.25 6.60 -13.93
N ARG A 32 -38.11 6.10 -13.03
CA ARG A 32 -37.76 5.67 -11.68
C ARG A 32 -37.04 4.31 -11.72
N PRO A 33 -36.01 4.05 -10.89
CA PRO A 33 -35.43 2.73 -10.76
C PRO A 33 -36.28 1.83 -9.84
N GLU A 34 -36.42 0.57 -10.24
CA GLU A 34 -37.04 -0.52 -9.47
C GLU A 34 -36.17 -0.93 -8.27
N ARG A 35 -36.85 -1.36 -7.18
CA ARG A 35 -36.20 -1.88 -5.96
C ARG A 35 -35.75 -3.32 -6.16
N ILE A 36 -34.50 -3.61 -5.80
CA ILE A 36 -33.95 -4.99 -5.71
C ILE A 36 -34.18 -5.52 -4.29
N PRO A 37 -34.66 -6.77 -4.09
CA PRO A 37 -34.83 -7.37 -2.76
C PRO A 37 -33.49 -7.86 -2.17
N SER A 38 -33.25 -7.58 -0.89
CA SER A 38 -32.09 -8.06 -0.13
C SER A 38 -32.29 -9.51 0.32
N ASP A 39 -31.46 -10.44 -0.15
CA ASP A 39 -31.47 -11.84 0.27
C ASP A 39 -30.49 -12.09 1.44
N ARG A 40 -31.00 -12.70 2.51
CA ARG A 40 -30.41 -12.74 3.87
C ARG A 40 -29.79 -14.10 4.24
N ARG A 41 -29.42 -14.95 3.27
CA ARG A 41 -29.09 -16.38 3.52
C ARG A 41 -27.61 -16.78 3.51
N ARG A 42 -26.64 -15.85 3.56
CA ARG A 42 -25.20 -16.20 3.40
C ARG A 42 -24.36 -16.34 4.67
N THR A 43 -24.92 -16.12 5.88
CA THR A 43 -24.12 -16.04 7.12
C THR A 43 -23.90 -17.35 7.90
N LYS A 44 -24.44 -18.49 7.46
CA LYS A 44 -24.32 -19.76 8.23
C LYS A 44 -23.16 -20.69 7.85
N ARG A 45 -22.44 -20.47 6.74
CA ARG A 45 -21.36 -21.37 6.30
C ARG A 45 -19.94 -20.99 6.76
N ALA A 46 -19.74 -19.79 7.30
CA ALA A 46 -18.40 -19.32 7.70
C ALA A 46 -17.90 -19.86 9.06
N ARG A 47 -18.76 -20.46 9.88
CA ARG A 47 -18.37 -20.94 11.23
C ARG A 47 -17.73 -22.35 11.26
N SER A 48 -17.80 -23.10 10.16
CA SER A 48 -17.29 -24.49 10.13
C SER A 48 -15.80 -24.59 9.76
N ALA A 49 -15.23 -23.59 9.07
CA ALA A 49 -13.87 -23.67 8.56
C ALA A 49 -12.79 -23.24 9.57
N ALA A 50 -13.18 -22.57 10.67
CA ALA A 50 -12.24 -22.10 11.69
C ALA A 50 -11.80 -23.19 12.68
N SER A 51 -12.48 -24.35 12.71
CA SER A 51 -12.16 -25.44 13.64
C SER A 51 -11.01 -26.34 13.16
N ASP A 52 -10.75 -26.37 11.85
CA ASP A 52 -9.80 -27.33 11.26
C ASP A 52 -8.35 -26.82 11.21
N LEU A 53 -8.12 -25.52 11.50
CA LEU A 53 -6.78 -24.90 11.53
C LEU A 53 -6.06 -25.04 12.87
N LEU A 54 -6.74 -25.51 13.92
CA LEU A 54 -6.20 -25.59 15.28
C LEU A 54 -5.54 -26.93 15.64
N SER A 55 -5.57 -27.94 14.75
CA SER A 55 -5.04 -29.28 15.05
C SER A 55 -3.57 -29.52 14.65
N VAL A 56 -2.87 -28.50 14.13
CA VAL A 56 -1.50 -28.65 13.59
C VAL A 56 -0.41 -28.09 14.52
N LEU A 57 -0.76 -27.51 15.68
CA LEU A 57 0.22 -26.87 16.58
C LEU A 57 0.54 -27.59 17.90
N ASP A 58 -0.05 -28.75 18.18
CA ASP A 58 0.26 -29.51 19.40
C ASP A 58 1.09 -30.76 19.10
N SER A 59 2.42 -30.63 19.15
CA SER A 59 3.29 -31.76 19.49
C SER A 59 4.71 -31.31 19.83
N HIS A 60 4.98 -30.99 21.10
CA HIS A 60 6.26 -31.30 21.73
C HIS A 60 6.10 -31.57 23.24
N PRO A 61 6.81 -32.58 23.79
CA PRO A 61 6.66 -33.01 25.18
C PRO A 61 7.59 -32.26 26.14
N SER A 62 7.05 -31.94 27.32
CA SER A 62 7.77 -31.41 28.47
C SER A 62 8.44 -32.52 29.28
N THR A 63 9.69 -32.33 29.69
CA THR A 63 10.19 -32.38 31.09
C THR A 63 11.73 -32.46 31.13
N VAL A 64 12.39 -31.62 31.93
CA VAL A 64 12.97 -31.97 33.24
C VAL A 64 13.67 -30.74 33.84
N THR A 65 13.45 -30.58 35.13
CA THR A 65 13.90 -29.59 36.11
C THR A 65 15.40 -29.64 36.46
N SER A 66 16.03 -28.49 36.70
CA SER A 66 16.79 -28.18 37.94
C SER A 66 17.39 -26.77 37.90
N GLU A 67 17.06 -25.97 38.91
CA GLU A 67 17.83 -24.82 39.44
C GLU A 67 18.88 -25.35 40.47
N PRO A 68 19.82 -24.56 41.05
CA PRO A 68 19.82 -23.09 41.18
C PRO A 68 21.20 -22.35 41.14
N GLU A 69 21.11 -21.03 41.39
CA GLU A 69 22.11 -20.07 41.93
C GLU A 69 23.13 -19.40 40.98
N SER A 70 22.98 -18.08 40.75
CA SER A 70 23.70 -16.98 41.48
C SER A 70 23.80 -15.67 40.68
N ASP A 71 23.49 -14.58 41.38
CA ASP A 71 24.00 -13.19 41.37
C ASP A 71 24.27 -12.38 40.07
N ASP A 72 23.72 -11.16 40.11
CA ASP A 72 24.19 -9.87 39.56
C ASP A 72 24.79 -9.81 38.15
N ASP A 73 24.12 -9.10 37.22
CA ASP A 73 24.49 -7.72 36.91
C ASP A 73 23.51 -7.09 35.89
N SER A 74 23.28 -5.81 36.09
CA SER A 74 22.59 -4.85 35.25
C SER A 74 23.19 -4.70 33.84
N SER A 75 22.36 -4.74 32.79
CA SER A 75 22.35 -3.73 31.72
C SER A 75 21.41 -4.13 30.56
N THR A 76 20.63 -3.13 30.18
CA THR A 76 19.72 -3.06 29.05
C THR A 76 20.45 -3.12 27.71
N GLY A 77 19.85 -3.77 26.70
CA GLY A 77 20.34 -3.70 25.33
C GLY A 77 19.54 -4.56 24.35
N LEU A 78 18.57 -3.94 23.67
CA LEU A 78 17.91 -4.45 22.47
C LEU A 78 18.94 -5.05 21.50
N ARG A 79 18.82 -6.34 21.20
CA ARG A 79 19.69 -7.05 20.27
C ARG A 79 18.86 -7.93 19.34
N SER A 80 18.33 -7.33 18.28
CA SER A 80 18.01 -8.03 17.03
C SER A 80 18.97 -7.55 15.94
N GLN A 81 20.17 -8.14 15.93
CA GLN A 81 21.16 -7.89 14.89
C GLN A 81 20.79 -8.71 13.65
N LEU A 82 20.37 -8.05 12.57
CA LEU A 82 20.55 -8.59 11.23
C LEU A 82 21.91 -8.08 10.71
N PRO A 83 22.87 -8.97 10.39
CA PRO A 83 24.15 -8.54 9.84
C PRO A 83 24.00 -8.34 8.33
N PHE A 84 23.79 -7.08 7.90
CA PHE A 84 23.94 -6.70 6.49
C PHE A 84 25.41 -6.44 6.17
N ALA A 85 26.14 -7.52 5.87
CA ALA A 85 27.48 -7.42 5.29
C ALA A 85 27.40 -7.52 3.76
N ASN A 86 27.86 -6.48 3.07
CA ASN A 86 28.08 -6.49 1.63
C ASN A 86 29.19 -7.47 1.28
N HIS A 87 28.84 -8.66 0.78
CA HIS A 87 29.76 -9.59 0.13
C HIS A 87 29.25 -9.90 -1.27
N ALA A 88 30.02 -9.47 -2.27
CA ALA A 88 29.79 -9.76 -3.68
C ALA A 88 30.06 -11.24 -3.97
N GLY A 89 29.08 -12.10 -3.68
CA GLY A 89 29.11 -13.52 -4.01
C GLY A 89 28.74 -13.75 -5.47
N LYS A 90 29.72 -14.04 -6.33
CA LYS A 90 29.47 -14.65 -7.65
C LYS A 90 29.04 -16.11 -7.45
N ARG A 91 27.89 -16.52 -8.02
CA ARG A 91 27.66 -17.92 -8.43
C ARG A 91 26.57 -18.09 -9.48
N SER A 92 26.75 -19.16 -10.27
CA SER A 92 26.14 -19.44 -11.56
C SER A 92 24.96 -20.41 -11.49
N THR A 93 23.89 -20.09 -12.22
CA THR A 93 22.77 -20.99 -12.55
C THR A 93 22.49 -20.91 -14.04
N GLY A 94 23.15 -21.77 -14.84
CA GLY A 94 22.94 -21.85 -16.30
C GLY A 94 23.20 -20.53 -17.06
N PRO A 95 23.08 -20.54 -18.40
CA PRO A 95 23.13 -19.31 -19.17
C PRO A 95 21.88 -18.45 -18.87
N GLY A 96 22.03 -17.47 -17.98
CA GLY A 96 21.66 -16.10 -18.34
C GLY A 96 20.61 -15.35 -17.53
N LYS A 97 20.09 -15.86 -16.40
CA LYS A 97 19.17 -15.07 -15.55
C LYS A 97 19.72 -14.95 -14.13
N VAL A 98 20.15 -13.74 -13.77
CA VAL A 98 20.55 -13.37 -12.40
C VAL A 98 19.47 -12.46 -11.85
N LEU A 99 18.94 -12.80 -10.67
CA LEU A 99 18.08 -11.91 -9.91
C LEU A 99 18.95 -10.81 -9.31
N ASN A 100 18.76 -9.57 -9.76
CA ASN A 100 19.59 -8.46 -9.29
C ASN A 100 18.93 -7.71 -8.14
N ALA A 101 17.60 -7.61 -8.19
CA ALA A 101 16.84 -6.88 -7.20
C ALA A 101 15.39 -7.34 -7.17
N ILE A 102 14.72 -7.03 -6.07
CA ILE A 102 13.28 -7.17 -5.89
C ILE A 102 12.69 -5.77 -5.81
N GLN A 103 11.67 -5.51 -6.60
CA GLN A 103 10.85 -4.30 -6.46
C GLN A 103 9.63 -4.62 -5.62
N ILE A 104 9.45 -3.90 -4.52
CA ILE A 104 8.28 -4.02 -3.64
C ILE A 104 7.45 -2.75 -3.76
N GLY A 105 6.17 -2.90 -4.09
CA GLY A 105 5.19 -1.82 -4.03
C GLY A 105 4.36 -1.95 -2.76
N ILE A 106 4.23 -0.85 -2.02
CA ILE A 106 3.38 -0.74 -0.85
C ILE A 106 2.31 0.31 -1.14
N ASP A 107 1.05 -0.04 -0.91
CA ASP A 107 -0.06 0.92 -0.83
C ASP A 107 -0.49 1.02 0.64
N PRO A 108 0.13 1.94 1.41
CA PRO A 108 -0.24 2.15 2.79
C PRO A 108 -1.47 3.05 2.86
N GLY A 109 -2.66 2.54 2.55
CA GLY A 109 -3.92 3.28 2.69
C GLY A 109 -4.20 3.71 4.14
N THR A 110 -5.20 4.56 4.40
CA THR A 110 -5.47 4.99 5.80
C THR A 110 -5.93 3.83 6.69
N THR A 111 -6.66 2.87 6.12
CA THR A 111 -7.31 1.77 6.86
C THR A 111 -6.75 0.41 6.49
N THR A 112 -6.30 0.26 5.23
CA THR A 112 -5.80 -0.99 4.69
C THR A 112 -4.40 -0.83 4.15
N LEU A 113 -3.66 -1.92 4.11
CA LEU A 113 -2.36 -2.07 3.48
C LEU A 113 -2.46 -3.13 2.40
N ALA A 114 -1.96 -2.82 1.20
CA ALA A 114 -1.74 -3.81 0.14
C ALA A 114 -0.25 -3.83 -0.25
N LEU A 115 0.20 -5.00 -0.71
CA LEU A 115 1.59 -5.25 -1.07
C LEU A 115 1.64 -5.99 -2.41
N ALA A 116 2.58 -5.59 -3.26
CA ALA A 116 2.91 -6.31 -4.48
C ALA A 116 4.42 -6.33 -4.68
N HIS A 117 4.92 -7.29 -5.46
CA HIS A 117 6.32 -7.33 -5.84
C HIS A 117 6.52 -7.73 -7.30
N ARG A 118 7.71 -7.47 -7.82
CA ARG A 118 8.19 -8.06 -9.07
C ARG A 118 9.70 -8.21 -9.06
N ASP A 119 10.18 -9.13 -9.87
CA ASP A 119 11.61 -9.36 -10.05
C ASP A 119 12.25 -8.35 -10.99
N VAL A 120 13.50 -7.99 -10.69
CA VAL A 120 14.39 -7.32 -11.64
C VAL A 120 15.55 -8.26 -11.94
N THR A 121 15.63 -8.69 -13.19
CA THR A 121 16.68 -9.62 -13.63
C THR A 121 17.50 -9.01 -14.75
N THR A 122 18.76 -9.39 -14.89
CA THR A 122 19.56 -8.98 -16.07
C THR A 122 19.61 -10.12 -17.08
N VAL A 123 19.27 -9.80 -18.32
CA VAL A 123 19.44 -10.67 -19.49
C VAL A 123 20.26 -9.91 -20.52
N ALA A 124 21.42 -10.47 -20.89
CA ALA A 124 22.36 -9.84 -21.84
C ALA A 124 22.72 -8.37 -21.51
N GLY A 125 22.92 -8.07 -20.22
CA GLY A 125 23.30 -6.73 -19.75
C GLY A 125 22.15 -5.72 -19.66
N LYS A 126 20.92 -6.12 -19.99
CA LYS A 126 19.72 -5.27 -19.84
C LYS A 126 18.84 -5.76 -18.70
N GLU A 127 18.30 -4.82 -17.93
CA GLU A 127 17.29 -5.13 -16.94
C GLU A 127 15.98 -5.57 -17.62
N VAL A 128 15.40 -6.64 -17.08
CA VAL A 128 14.15 -7.24 -17.50
C VAL A 128 13.28 -7.37 -16.27
N LEU A 129 12.14 -6.70 -16.32
CA LEU A 129 11.14 -6.71 -15.26
C LEU A 129 10.26 -7.95 -15.37
N GLY A 130 10.12 -8.66 -14.25
CA GLY A 130 9.20 -9.78 -14.11
C GLY A 130 7.74 -9.34 -14.04
N PRO A 131 6.80 -10.30 -14.07
CA PRO A 131 5.40 -10.04 -13.79
C PRO A 131 5.21 -9.50 -12.36
N ILE A 132 4.12 -8.75 -12.17
CA ILE A 132 3.70 -8.26 -10.85
C ILE A 132 2.94 -9.37 -10.12
N HIS A 133 3.26 -9.55 -8.85
CA HIS A 133 2.65 -10.53 -7.96
C HIS A 133 2.13 -9.83 -6.70
N ASP A 134 0.85 -10.05 -6.39
CA ASP A 134 0.27 -9.59 -5.13
C ASP A 134 0.77 -10.46 -3.96
N LEU A 135 1.03 -9.82 -2.83
CA LEU A 135 1.37 -10.51 -1.58
C LEU A 135 0.13 -10.59 -0.70
N TYR A 136 -0.31 -11.83 -0.44
CA TYR A 136 -1.52 -12.11 0.32
C TYR A 136 -1.25 -12.20 1.83
N PHE A 137 -2.23 -11.79 2.62
CA PHE A 137 -2.32 -11.94 4.07
C PHE A 137 -3.33 -13.06 4.39
N GLY A 138 -2.88 -14.30 4.29
CA GLY A 138 -3.79 -15.45 4.29
C GLY A 138 -4.53 -15.55 2.96
N SER A 139 -5.87 -15.42 2.98
CA SER A 139 -6.70 -15.44 1.77
C SER A 139 -6.96 -14.05 1.18
N GLU A 140 -6.64 -12.98 1.91
CA GLU A 140 -6.95 -11.61 1.52
C GLU A 140 -5.72 -10.94 0.88
N SER A 141 -5.94 -10.07 -0.10
CA SER A 141 -4.87 -9.29 -0.75
C SER A 141 -4.51 -8.00 0.00
N PHE A 142 -5.14 -7.77 1.16
CA PHE A 142 -4.92 -6.60 2.00
C PHE A 142 -5.04 -6.97 3.48
N THR A 143 -4.47 -6.13 4.34
CA THR A 143 -4.61 -6.23 5.80
C THR A 143 -4.95 -4.87 6.40
N THR A 144 -5.31 -4.83 7.69
CA THR A 144 -5.59 -3.58 8.41
C THR A 144 -4.31 -2.79 8.69
N GLN A 145 -4.46 -1.47 8.84
CA GLN A 145 -3.40 -0.53 9.22
C GLN A 145 -3.32 -0.32 10.75
N ALA A 146 -3.72 -1.31 11.53
CA ALA A 146 -3.61 -1.25 12.99
C ALA A 146 -2.17 -1.59 13.41
N VAL A 147 -1.65 -0.87 14.40
CA VAL A 147 -0.33 -1.12 14.99
C VAL A 147 -0.39 -1.00 16.51
N ALA A 148 0.55 -1.59 17.24
CA ALA A 148 0.68 -1.44 18.67
C ALA A 148 2.12 -1.73 19.12
N PHE A 149 2.54 -1.14 20.23
CA PHE A 149 3.72 -1.56 20.97
C PHE A 149 3.27 -2.27 22.25
N ALA A 150 3.81 -3.47 22.50
CA ALA A 150 3.61 -4.17 23.77
C ALA A 150 4.45 -3.52 24.88
N ALA A 151 4.17 -3.90 26.13
CA ALA A 151 4.85 -3.34 27.30
C ALA A 151 6.36 -3.64 27.35
N ASP A 152 6.82 -4.69 26.67
CA ASP A 152 8.22 -5.05 26.49
C ASP A 152 8.88 -4.33 25.29
N GLY A 153 8.12 -3.52 24.56
CA GLY A 153 8.55 -2.80 23.37
C GLY A 153 8.48 -3.58 22.07
N GLU A 154 7.93 -4.80 22.07
CA GLU A 154 7.68 -5.53 20.83
C GLU A 154 6.60 -4.84 19.98
N PHE A 155 6.85 -4.74 18.67
CA PHE A 155 5.95 -4.06 17.74
C PHE A 155 5.04 -5.05 17.01
N TYR A 156 3.74 -4.79 17.08
CA TYR A 156 2.68 -5.56 16.44
C TYR A 156 2.00 -4.74 15.36
N TRP A 157 1.68 -5.35 14.22
CA TRP A 157 1.03 -4.65 13.10
C TRP A 157 0.09 -5.56 12.30
N GLY A 158 -0.88 -4.95 11.62
CA GLY A 158 -1.81 -5.55 10.70
C GLY A 158 -2.38 -6.89 11.18
N PRO A 159 -2.04 -8.02 10.53
CA PRO A 159 -2.62 -9.32 10.86
C PRO A 159 -2.24 -9.83 12.25
N HIS A 160 -1.18 -9.31 12.87
CA HIS A 160 -0.68 -9.77 14.16
C HIS A 160 -1.35 -9.08 15.36
N VAL A 161 -1.95 -7.89 15.16
CA VAL A 161 -2.60 -7.13 16.24
C VAL A 161 -3.75 -7.91 16.87
N GLN A 162 -4.62 -8.53 16.07
CA GLN A 162 -5.76 -9.28 16.61
C GLN A 162 -5.32 -10.50 17.41
N ALA A 163 -4.28 -11.20 16.96
CA ALA A 163 -3.73 -12.34 17.70
C ALA A 163 -3.13 -11.89 19.04
N ALA A 164 -2.39 -10.80 19.05
CA ALA A 164 -1.80 -10.22 20.26
C ALA A 164 -2.88 -9.75 21.26
N LEU A 165 -3.97 -9.14 20.78
CA LEU A 165 -5.13 -8.80 21.61
C LEU A 165 -5.79 -10.03 22.23
N ASN A 166 -6.04 -11.08 21.42
CA ASN A 166 -6.68 -12.31 21.88
C ASN A 166 -5.84 -13.03 22.95
N ASN A 167 -4.52 -12.93 22.84
CA ASN A 167 -3.57 -13.54 23.77
C ASN A 167 -3.24 -12.64 24.97
N GLY A 168 -3.81 -11.43 25.05
CA GLY A 168 -3.55 -10.49 26.14
C GLY A 168 -2.14 -9.89 26.17
N ILE A 169 -1.40 -9.95 25.06
CA ILE A 169 -0.05 -9.38 24.93
C ILE A 169 -0.11 -7.85 24.83
N ILE A 170 -1.12 -7.35 24.11
CA ILE A 170 -1.45 -5.92 24.01
C ILE A 170 -2.90 -5.71 24.44
N GLN A 171 -3.24 -4.49 24.86
CA GLN A 171 -4.62 -4.11 25.18
C GLN A 171 -5.21 -3.25 24.06
N GLN A 172 -6.55 -3.19 23.97
CA GLN A 172 -7.24 -2.39 22.94
C GLN A 172 -6.85 -0.91 22.97
N LYS A 173 -6.51 -0.37 24.14
CA LYS A 173 -6.08 1.02 24.32
C LYS A 173 -4.69 1.31 23.73
N ASP A 174 -3.86 0.27 23.54
CA ASP A 174 -2.49 0.37 23.02
C ASP A 174 -2.48 0.28 21.48
N VAL A 175 -3.62 -0.04 20.87
CA VAL A 175 -3.76 -0.15 19.42
C VAL A 175 -3.93 1.24 18.81
N VAL A 176 -2.96 1.63 17.98
CA VAL A 176 -3.02 2.82 17.12
C VAL A 176 -3.64 2.43 15.79
N GLU A 177 -4.81 3.00 15.51
CA GLU A 177 -5.46 2.91 14.20
C GLU A 177 -5.37 4.25 13.48
N LEU A 178 -5.45 4.22 12.14
CA LEU A 178 -5.48 5.43 11.32
C LEU A 178 -4.24 6.33 11.54
N TRP A 179 -3.09 5.76 11.94
CA TRP A 179 -1.86 6.50 12.21
C TRP A 179 -1.42 7.37 11.02
N LYS A 180 -1.73 6.94 9.80
CA LYS A 180 -1.49 7.73 8.57
C LYS A 180 -2.13 9.12 8.63
N LEU A 181 -3.22 9.30 9.39
CA LEU A 181 -3.87 10.61 9.57
C LEU A 181 -2.99 11.62 10.30
N ALA A 182 -2.07 11.17 11.16
CA ALA A 182 -1.09 12.05 11.81
C ALA A 182 -0.11 12.67 10.80
N LEU A 183 0.06 12.06 9.62
CA LEU A 183 0.94 12.55 8.56
C LEU A 183 0.31 13.63 7.67
N TYR A 184 -1.00 13.92 7.75
CA TYR A 184 -1.67 14.90 6.86
C TYR A 184 -1.47 16.35 7.31
N ASP A 185 -0.26 16.68 7.75
CA ASP A 185 0.02 17.81 8.61
C ASP A 185 0.03 19.17 7.88
N GLY A 186 -1.10 19.61 7.31
CA GLY A 186 -1.11 20.85 6.51
C GLY A 186 -2.45 21.38 6.02
N HIS A 187 -3.54 20.62 6.09
CA HIS A 187 -4.76 21.01 5.37
C HIS A 187 -5.74 21.87 6.19
N THR A 188 -5.83 21.72 7.52
CA THR A 188 -6.49 22.68 8.43
C THR A 188 -5.94 22.58 9.88
N PRO A 189 -5.77 23.70 10.62
CA PRO A 189 -5.30 23.68 12.01
C PRO A 189 -6.15 22.84 12.99
N GLN A 190 -7.45 22.73 12.74
CA GLN A 190 -8.38 22.02 13.62
C GLN A 190 -8.32 20.48 13.48
N SER A 191 -7.93 19.97 12.30
CA SER A 191 -7.71 18.53 12.11
C SER A 191 -6.32 18.10 12.57
N LYS A 192 -5.31 19.00 12.46
CA LYS A 192 -3.94 18.77 12.98
C LYS A 192 -3.96 18.29 14.42
N ALA A 193 -4.66 18.99 15.30
CA ALA A 193 -4.59 18.76 16.75
C ALA A 193 -5.41 17.57 17.26
N LYS A 194 -6.23 16.91 16.44
CA LYS A 194 -7.05 15.79 16.94
C LYS A 194 -6.42 14.45 16.64
N GLU A 195 -6.03 14.19 15.40
CA GLU A 195 -5.53 12.86 15.02
C GLU A 195 -4.09 12.65 15.46
N SER A 196 -3.21 13.66 15.34
CA SER A 196 -1.85 13.58 15.90
C SER A 196 -1.89 13.36 17.40
N VAL A 197 -2.71 14.12 18.14
CA VAL A 197 -2.86 13.97 19.59
C VAL A 197 -3.42 12.60 19.98
N ILE A 198 -4.31 12.01 19.17
CA ILE A 198 -4.80 10.65 19.42
C ILE A 198 -3.64 9.65 19.23
N VAL A 199 -2.89 9.75 18.13
CA VAL A 199 -1.75 8.88 17.86
C VAL A 199 -0.68 9.03 18.94
N ASP A 200 -0.29 10.26 19.28
CA ASP A 200 0.69 10.54 20.34
C ASP A 200 0.23 9.99 21.70
N LYS A 201 -1.06 10.16 22.03
CA LYS A 201 -1.62 9.62 23.26
C LYS A 201 -1.61 8.09 23.30
N GLN A 202 -1.83 7.43 22.15
CA GLN A 202 -1.83 5.97 22.06
C GLN A 202 -0.40 5.40 22.02
N LEU A 203 0.55 6.10 21.42
CA LEU A 203 1.97 5.77 21.48
C LEU A 203 2.58 5.96 22.87
N GLY A 204 2.01 6.87 23.66
CA GLY A 204 2.48 7.16 25.00
C GLY A 204 3.75 8.02 24.99
N ASN A 205 4.54 7.94 26.06
CA ASN A 205 5.77 8.74 26.19
C ASN A 205 7.01 8.01 25.66
N ASP A 206 6.90 6.72 25.37
CA ASP A 206 8.05 5.86 25.04
C ASP A 206 8.34 5.83 23.53
N TYR A 207 7.35 6.19 22.70
CA TYR A 207 7.45 6.15 21.24
C TYR A 207 6.90 7.42 20.63
N ASN A 208 7.51 7.86 19.54
CA ASN A 208 6.99 8.93 18.69
C ASN A 208 6.62 8.41 17.29
N LEU A 209 6.16 9.31 16.42
CA LEU A 209 5.74 8.95 15.06
C LEU A 209 6.89 8.38 14.21
N ASP A 210 8.13 8.85 14.39
CA ASP A 210 9.29 8.31 13.66
C ASP A 210 9.58 6.88 14.09
N ASP A 211 9.48 6.57 15.39
CA ASP A 211 9.62 5.21 15.91
C ASP A 211 8.55 4.27 15.32
N LEU A 212 7.29 4.73 15.27
CA LEU A 212 6.19 4.00 14.63
C LEU A 212 6.51 3.74 13.16
N LEU A 213 6.91 4.74 12.38
CA LEU A 213 7.18 4.59 10.95
C LEU A 213 8.34 3.63 10.69
N ALA A 214 9.41 3.71 11.49
CA ALA A 214 10.56 2.83 11.39
C ALA A 214 10.19 1.37 11.71
N ALA A 215 9.45 1.15 12.81
CA ALA A 215 9.00 -0.18 13.20
C ALA A 215 8.00 -0.77 12.18
N TYR A 216 7.06 0.05 11.70
CA TYR A 216 6.08 -0.31 10.70
C TYR A 216 6.73 -0.74 9.38
N LEU A 217 7.56 0.11 8.79
CA LEU A 217 8.19 -0.19 7.50
C LEU A 217 9.13 -1.39 7.61
N ARG A 218 9.92 -1.49 8.68
CA ARG A 218 10.76 -2.68 8.94
C ARG A 218 9.93 -3.96 8.95
N SER A 219 8.79 -3.95 9.63
CA SER A 219 7.95 -5.14 9.76
C SER A 219 7.23 -5.49 8.45
N VAL A 220 6.75 -4.50 7.71
CA VAL A 220 6.11 -4.68 6.40
C VAL A 220 7.10 -5.20 5.36
N ILE A 221 8.29 -4.61 5.27
CA ILE A 221 9.35 -5.03 4.34
C ILE A 221 9.86 -6.42 4.72
N GLY A 222 10.04 -6.70 6.01
CA GLY A 222 10.43 -8.01 6.52
C GLY A 222 9.42 -9.09 6.13
N TYR A 223 8.13 -8.83 6.35
CA TYR A 223 7.06 -9.72 5.92
C TYR A 223 7.06 -9.96 4.41
N ALA A 224 7.18 -8.89 3.62
CA ALA A 224 7.19 -9.01 2.16
C ALA A 224 8.37 -9.87 1.70
N THR A 225 9.57 -9.61 2.22
CA THR A 225 10.78 -10.38 1.90
C THR A 225 10.64 -11.85 2.29
N GLU A 226 10.06 -12.14 3.46
CA GLU A 226 9.80 -13.51 3.89
C GLU A 226 8.79 -14.24 2.98
N LYS A 227 7.70 -13.57 2.60
CA LYS A 227 6.70 -14.16 1.68
C LYS A 227 7.28 -14.42 0.29
N ILE A 228 8.11 -13.51 -0.20
CA ILE A 228 8.84 -13.68 -1.45
C ILE A 228 9.80 -14.86 -1.32
N ALA A 229 10.52 -14.99 -0.21
CA ALA A 229 11.50 -16.05 -0.01
C ALA A 229 10.92 -17.47 -0.06
N VAL A 230 9.66 -17.64 0.34
CA VAL A 230 8.97 -18.94 0.32
C VAL A 230 8.15 -19.16 -0.97
N ALA A 231 8.10 -18.18 -1.87
CA ALA A 231 7.36 -18.31 -3.12
C ALA A 231 8.06 -19.32 -4.05
N LYS A 232 7.26 -20.13 -4.75
CA LYS A 232 7.75 -21.19 -5.65
C LYS A 232 8.77 -20.70 -6.68
N THR A 233 8.64 -19.44 -7.12
CA THR A 233 9.55 -18.77 -8.06
C THR A 233 11.00 -18.77 -7.58
N TYR A 234 11.25 -18.76 -6.26
CA TYR A 234 12.60 -18.72 -5.67
C TYR A 234 12.98 -20.01 -4.95
N SER A 235 12.30 -21.12 -5.24
CA SER A 235 12.61 -22.45 -4.66
C SER A 235 14.04 -22.95 -4.90
N SER A 236 14.78 -22.31 -5.81
CA SER A 236 16.19 -22.59 -6.10
C SER A 236 17.18 -21.73 -5.30
N MET A 237 16.70 -20.73 -4.56
CA MET A 237 17.50 -19.83 -3.72
C MET A 237 17.22 -20.09 -2.25
N SER A 238 18.26 -20.01 -1.42
CA SER A 238 18.12 -20.04 0.03
C SER A 238 17.53 -18.74 0.58
N LYS A 239 16.93 -18.79 1.77
CA LYS A 239 16.41 -17.59 2.47
C LYS A 239 17.51 -16.52 2.64
N ASP A 240 18.75 -16.96 2.92
CA ASP A 240 19.91 -16.08 3.07
C ASP A 240 20.32 -15.41 1.74
N GLU A 241 20.22 -16.12 0.62
CA GLU A 241 20.48 -15.53 -0.70
C GLU A 241 19.44 -14.48 -1.04
N ILE A 242 18.16 -14.77 -0.79
CA ILE A 242 17.05 -13.83 -1.03
C ILE A 242 17.17 -12.61 -0.11
N GLY A 243 17.53 -12.81 1.16
CA GLY A 243 17.74 -11.71 2.11
C GLY A 243 18.90 -10.77 1.75
N ARG A 244 19.78 -11.17 0.84
CA ARG A 244 20.86 -10.32 0.29
C ARG A 244 20.49 -9.63 -1.01
N VAL A 245 19.36 -9.97 -1.62
CA VAL A 245 18.90 -9.32 -2.85
C VAL A 245 18.48 -7.89 -2.51
N PRO A 246 19.04 -6.87 -3.20
CA PRO A 246 18.62 -5.48 -3.05
C PRO A 246 17.10 -5.31 -3.19
N VAL A 247 16.49 -4.63 -2.21
CA VAL A 247 15.08 -4.25 -2.25
C VAL A 247 14.95 -2.80 -2.70
N HIS A 248 14.26 -2.59 -3.82
CA HIS A 248 13.83 -1.27 -4.29
C HIS A 248 12.37 -1.06 -3.92
N LEU A 249 12.11 -0.09 -3.07
CA LEU A 249 10.79 0.13 -2.50
C LEU A 249 10.05 1.26 -3.20
N PHE A 250 8.80 1.02 -3.57
CA PHE A 250 7.86 2.04 -4.04
C PHE A 250 6.74 2.20 -3.01
N ILE A 251 6.59 3.40 -2.46
CA ILE A 251 5.58 3.71 -1.45
C ILE A 251 4.50 4.59 -2.05
N GLY A 252 3.26 4.11 -2.06
CA GLY A 252 2.07 4.89 -2.38
C GLY A 252 1.88 6.03 -1.38
N VAL A 253 1.77 7.25 -1.88
CA VAL A 253 1.47 8.44 -1.07
C VAL A 253 0.34 9.26 -1.68
N PRO A 254 -0.50 9.94 -0.87
CA PRO A 254 -1.49 10.88 -1.35
C PRO A 254 -0.89 11.96 -2.23
N GLN A 255 -1.65 12.46 -3.20
CA GLN A 255 -1.15 13.50 -4.12
C GLN A 255 -0.89 14.83 -3.41
N MET A 256 -1.61 15.07 -2.31
CA MET A 256 -1.62 16.30 -1.53
C MET A 256 -0.51 16.40 -0.46
N TRP A 257 0.26 15.33 -0.24
CA TRP A 257 1.33 15.32 0.76
C TRP A 257 2.51 16.20 0.35
N ASP A 258 3.10 16.86 1.35
CA ASP A 258 4.31 17.66 1.15
C ASP A 258 5.57 16.78 1.09
N SER A 259 6.69 17.41 0.72
CA SER A 259 7.97 16.72 0.65
C SER A 259 8.52 16.29 2.01
N VAL A 260 8.07 16.87 3.12
CA VAL A 260 8.57 16.55 4.47
C VAL A 260 8.05 15.18 4.90
N VAL A 261 6.76 14.92 4.74
CA VAL A 261 6.14 13.62 5.05
C VAL A 261 6.74 12.51 4.18
N ASN A 262 6.88 12.78 2.88
CA ASN A 262 7.53 11.85 1.96
C ASN A 262 8.97 11.54 2.41
N LYS A 263 9.71 12.56 2.88
CA LYS A 263 11.06 12.37 3.40
C LYS A 263 11.06 11.44 4.62
N MET A 264 10.17 11.66 5.59
CA MET A 264 10.06 10.80 6.79
C MET A 264 9.88 9.33 6.42
N LEU A 265 8.96 9.03 5.50
CA LEU A 265 8.76 7.66 5.00
C LEU A 265 9.99 7.10 4.30
N THR A 266 10.65 7.89 3.45
CA THR A 266 11.85 7.43 2.75
C THR A 266 13.00 7.16 3.71
N ASP A 267 13.18 7.98 4.75
CA ASP A 267 14.24 7.80 5.74
C ASP A 267 13.97 6.56 6.59
N ALA A 268 12.73 6.37 7.04
CA ALA A 268 12.32 5.18 7.80
C ALA A 268 12.46 3.88 6.98
N ALA A 269 12.09 3.90 5.69
CA ALA A 269 12.28 2.76 4.79
C ALA A 269 13.77 2.46 4.51
N ARG A 270 14.61 3.49 4.36
CA ARG A 270 16.07 3.28 4.24
C ARG A 270 16.65 2.68 5.52
N ALA A 271 16.20 3.14 6.68
CA ALA A 271 16.60 2.56 7.98
C ALA A 271 16.14 1.10 8.14
N ALA A 272 15.10 0.68 7.41
CA ALA A 272 14.66 -0.72 7.33
C ALA A 272 15.47 -1.59 6.35
N GLY A 273 16.49 -1.04 5.68
CA GLY A 273 17.42 -1.80 4.83
C GLY A 273 17.09 -1.80 3.33
N CYS A 274 16.17 -0.95 2.87
CA CYS A 274 15.92 -0.80 1.43
C CYS A 274 17.13 -0.18 0.71
N ALA A 275 17.48 -0.75 -0.45
CA ALA A 275 18.56 -0.24 -1.31
C ALA A 275 18.19 1.08 -1.98
N SER A 276 16.92 1.24 -2.38
CA SER A 276 16.35 2.53 -2.78
C SER A 276 14.89 2.63 -2.36
N VAL A 277 14.39 3.86 -2.27
CA VAL A 277 13.01 4.15 -1.91
C VAL A 277 12.50 5.29 -2.78
N ASP A 278 11.38 5.07 -3.45
CA ASP A 278 10.68 6.05 -4.27
C ASP A 278 9.24 6.21 -3.75
N THR A 279 8.82 7.44 -3.50
CA THR A 279 7.42 7.75 -3.23
C THR A 279 6.69 7.98 -4.53
N VAL A 280 5.55 7.30 -4.72
CA VAL A 280 4.72 7.39 -5.92
C VAL A 280 3.31 7.79 -5.53
N HIS A 281 2.72 8.72 -6.28
CA HIS A 281 1.37 9.17 -5.96
C HIS A 281 0.33 8.07 -6.21
N GLU A 282 -0.56 7.85 -5.24
CA GLU A 282 -1.62 6.83 -5.26
C GLU A 282 -2.49 6.95 -6.52
N SER A 283 -2.94 8.18 -6.85
CA SER A 283 -3.72 8.47 -8.05
C SER A 283 -3.00 8.10 -9.36
N ARG A 284 -1.68 8.29 -9.41
CA ARG A 284 -0.85 7.91 -10.56
C ARG A 284 -0.70 6.40 -10.66
N CYS A 285 -0.54 5.71 -9.52
CA CYS A 285 -0.49 4.25 -9.45
C CYS A 285 -1.81 3.64 -9.93
N ALA A 286 -2.94 4.14 -9.44
CA ALA A 286 -4.27 3.72 -9.88
C ALA A 286 -4.45 3.93 -11.39
N THR A 287 -4.08 5.10 -11.91
CA THR A 287 -4.16 5.38 -13.35
C THR A 287 -3.29 4.42 -14.17
N ALA A 288 -2.05 4.18 -13.74
CA ALA A 288 -1.13 3.27 -14.40
C ALA A 288 -1.66 1.84 -14.40
N PHE A 289 -2.20 1.36 -13.28
CA PHE A 289 -2.82 0.03 -13.18
C PHE A 289 -4.01 -0.11 -14.14
N TYR A 290 -4.94 0.85 -14.11
CA TYR A 290 -6.12 0.81 -14.97
C TYR A 290 -5.77 0.91 -16.46
N THR A 291 -4.86 1.80 -16.84
CA THR A 291 -4.45 1.96 -18.24
C THR A 291 -3.64 0.77 -18.75
N HIS A 292 -2.82 0.14 -17.89
CA HIS A 292 -2.14 -1.11 -18.22
C HIS A 292 -3.15 -2.25 -18.47
N GLY A 293 -4.13 -2.43 -17.58
CA GLY A 293 -5.14 -3.47 -17.71
C GLY A 293 -6.12 -3.25 -18.87
N LEU A 294 -6.59 -2.02 -19.08
CA LEU A 294 -7.61 -1.73 -20.10
C LEU A 294 -7.09 -1.87 -21.54
N ARG A 295 -5.78 -1.73 -21.79
CA ARG A 295 -5.20 -2.07 -23.10
C ARG A 295 -5.35 -3.54 -23.47
N SER A 296 -5.44 -4.44 -22.49
CA SER A 296 -5.68 -5.87 -22.74
C SER A 296 -7.14 -6.19 -23.10
N LEU A 297 -8.06 -5.26 -22.83
CA LEU A 297 -9.48 -5.39 -23.12
C LEU A 297 -9.82 -4.68 -24.43
N ALA A 298 -10.02 -5.45 -25.50
CA ALA A 298 -10.25 -4.96 -26.86
C ALA A 298 -11.40 -3.94 -27.02
N SER A 299 -12.29 -3.82 -26.03
CA SER A 299 -13.47 -2.95 -26.05
C SER A 299 -13.27 -1.55 -25.46
N ALA A 300 -12.13 -1.26 -24.81
CA ALA A 300 -11.85 0.03 -24.16
C ALA A 300 -10.56 0.66 -24.71
N SER A 301 -10.64 1.22 -25.92
CA SER A 301 -9.49 1.90 -26.54
C SER A 301 -9.34 3.32 -25.98
N PHE A 302 -8.53 3.47 -24.93
CA PHE A 302 -7.97 4.79 -24.64
C PHE A 302 -7.07 5.25 -25.78
N GLN A 303 -7.26 6.49 -26.19
CA GLN A 303 -6.43 7.13 -27.21
C GLN A 303 -5.44 8.09 -26.55
N ILE A 304 -4.29 8.27 -27.21
CA ILE A 304 -3.37 9.35 -26.85
C ILE A 304 -4.13 10.68 -26.96
N GLY A 305 -4.00 11.52 -25.94
CA GLY A 305 -4.76 12.76 -25.79
C GLY A 305 -6.02 12.64 -24.93
N ASP A 306 -6.50 11.42 -24.64
CA ASP A 306 -7.65 11.23 -23.75
C ASP A 306 -7.37 11.77 -22.35
N ILE A 307 -8.44 12.24 -21.71
CA ILE A 307 -8.41 12.73 -20.35
C ILE A 307 -9.08 11.71 -19.42
N VAL A 308 -8.33 11.28 -18.42
CA VAL A 308 -8.74 10.36 -17.36
C VAL A 308 -8.88 11.13 -16.07
N LEU A 309 -10.09 11.16 -15.50
CA LEU A 309 -10.32 11.64 -14.14
C LEU A 309 -10.24 10.45 -13.19
N VAL A 310 -9.30 10.53 -12.24
CA VAL A 310 -9.19 9.62 -11.12
C VAL A 310 -9.76 10.27 -9.88
N ALA A 311 -10.81 9.64 -9.35
CA ALA A 311 -11.33 9.91 -8.03
C ALA A 311 -10.92 8.75 -7.11
N ASP A 312 -9.89 9.00 -6.30
CA ASP A 312 -9.43 8.11 -5.25
C ASP A 312 -10.08 8.54 -3.94
N ILE A 313 -10.94 7.68 -3.40
CA ILE A 313 -11.72 7.98 -2.19
C ILE A 313 -11.53 6.81 -1.24
N GLY A 314 -10.62 6.98 -0.28
CA GLY A 314 -10.25 5.99 0.72
C GLY A 314 -10.90 6.23 2.08
N GLY A 315 -10.38 5.53 3.09
CA GLY A 315 -10.85 5.65 4.48
C GLY A 315 -10.60 7.02 5.11
N GLY A 316 -9.51 7.69 4.71
CA GLY A 316 -9.10 8.99 5.26
C GLY A 316 -9.08 10.15 4.28
N THR A 317 -9.00 9.89 2.98
CA THR A 317 -8.77 10.93 1.95
C THR A 317 -9.62 10.76 0.71
N GLY A 318 -9.93 11.89 0.08
CA GLY A 318 -10.43 11.97 -1.29
C GLY A 318 -9.49 12.81 -2.14
N ASP A 319 -8.82 12.19 -3.11
CA ASP A 319 -7.95 12.82 -4.10
C ASP A 319 -8.60 12.77 -5.49
N PHE A 320 -8.69 13.93 -6.13
CA PHE A 320 -9.18 14.06 -7.49
C PHE A 320 -8.07 14.59 -8.39
N VAL A 321 -7.65 13.75 -9.33
CA VAL A 321 -6.56 14.08 -10.25
C VAL A 321 -6.97 13.78 -11.67
N THR A 322 -6.64 14.69 -12.58
CA THR A 322 -6.89 14.52 -13.99
C THR A 322 -5.57 14.28 -14.72
N PHE A 323 -5.51 13.23 -15.53
CA PHE A 323 -4.37 12.89 -16.37
C PHE A 323 -4.75 12.93 -17.84
N ARG A 324 -3.86 13.45 -18.69
CA ARG A 324 -3.90 13.27 -20.14
C ARG A 324 -2.95 12.16 -20.53
N LEU A 325 -3.44 11.25 -21.36
CA LEU A 325 -2.63 10.15 -21.90
C LEU A 325 -1.70 10.67 -23.00
N GLY A 326 -0.43 10.28 -22.92
CA GLY A 326 0.65 10.71 -23.78
C GLY A 326 1.32 9.55 -24.51
N ASP A 327 1.82 9.83 -25.71
CA ASP A 327 2.73 8.95 -26.42
C ASP A 327 4.16 9.34 -26.05
N ASP A 328 4.96 8.38 -25.60
CA ASP A 328 6.41 8.56 -25.47
C ASP A 328 7.08 7.18 -25.42
N PRO A 329 7.75 6.75 -26.50
CA PRO A 329 8.41 5.45 -26.55
C PRO A 329 9.74 5.37 -25.78
N GLU A 330 10.28 6.47 -25.25
CA GLU A 330 11.66 6.50 -24.71
C GLU A 330 11.79 6.16 -23.21
N ASP A 331 10.73 6.32 -22.41
CA ASP A 331 10.80 6.18 -20.94
C ASP A 331 10.42 4.78 -20.40
N GLY A 332 10.25 3.78 -21.27
CA GLY A 332 9.89 2.40 -20.89
C GLY A 332 8.45 2.21 -20.38
N ALA A 333 7.74 3.29 -20.01
CA ALA A 333 6.31 3.29 -19.80
C ALA A 333 5.58 3.33 -21.14
N GLN A 334 4.72 2.35 -21.40
CA GLN A 334 4.00 2.26 -22.68
C GLN A 334 2.95 3.37 -22.90
N VAL A 335 2.57 4.08 -21.83
CA VAL A 335 1.66 5.23 -21.86
C VAL A 335 2.17 6.25 -20.84
N LYS A 336 2.44 7.47 -21.28
CA LYS A 336 2.85 8.56 -20.39
C LYS A 336 1.61 9.23 -19.80
N LEU A 337 1.67 9.58 -18.52
CA LEU A 337 0.59 10.28 -17.83
C LEU A 337 1.02 11.72 -17.57
N PHE A 338 0.35 12.66 -18.22
CA PHE A 338 0.55 14.09 -18.00
C PHE A 338 -0.54 14.62 -17.07
N GLN A 339 -0.19 15.09 -15.89
CA GLN A 339 -1.17 15.71 -15.01
C GLN A 339 -1.73 16.98 -15.66
N VAL A 340 -3.06 17.12 -15.66
CA VAL A 340 -3.77 18.28 -16.19
C VAL A 340 -4.48 18.99 -15.05
N GLY A 341 -4.15 20.27 -14.87
CA GLY A 341 -4.70 21.10 -13.80
C GLY A 341 -4.01 20.89 -12.45
N THR A 342 -4.57 21.55 -11.43
CA THR A 342 -4.12 21.42 -10.05
C THR A 342 -4.88 20.27 -9.39
N PRO A 343 -4.22 19.32 -8.73
CA PRO A 343 -4.89 18.31 -7.92
C PRO A 343 -5.76 19.00 -6.87
N ASP A 344 -7.01 18.57 -6.75
CA ASP A 344 -7.88 18.98 -5.65
C ASP A 344 -8.07 17.78 -4.74
N GLY A 345 -7.69 17.95 -3.48
CA GLY A 345 -7.77 16.93 -2.45
C GLY A 345 -8.32 17.54 -1.18
N LYS A 346 -9.30 16.87 -0.56
CA LYS A 346 -9.78 17.24 0.76
C LYS A 346 -9.53 16.08 1.72
N SER A 347 -8.70 16.32 2.74
CA SER A 347 -8.49 15.40 3.87
C SER A 347 -9.73 15.23 4.77
N THR A 348 -10.85 15.85 4.41
CA THR A 348 -12.12 15.83 5.14
C THR A 348 -13.25 15.06 4.44
N LEU A 349 -13.06 14.60 3.19
CA LEU A 349 -13.97 13.65 2.54
C LEU A 349 -13.65 12.23 3.03
N ARG A 350 -14.11 11.89 4.24
CA ARG A 350 -13.84 10.61 4.91
C ARG A 350 -15.04 9.69 4.80
N SER A 351 -14.83 8.39 4.58
CA SER A 351 -15.90 7.37 4.67
C SER A 351 -16.61 7.42 6.03
N ARG A 352 -15.86 7.67 7.11
CA ARG A 352 -16.40 7.87 8.48
C ARG A 352 -17.36 9.06 8.60
N SER A 353 -17.16 10.12 7.80
CA SER A 353 -18.08 11.25 7.71
C SER A 353 -19.40 10.87 7.03
N PHE A 354 -19.44 9.78 6.25
CA PHE A 354 -20.66 9.22 5.69
C PHE A 354 -21.33 8.19 6.62
N VAL A 355 -20.56 7.49 7.47
CA VAL A 355 -21.10 6.53 8.45
C VAL A 355 -21.78 7.24 9.64
N ASN A 356 -21.35 8.44 10.01
CA ASN A 356 -21.84 9.17 11.19
C ASN A 356 -22.84 10.30 10.87
N GLN A 357 -23.51 10.30 9.71
CA GLN A 357 -24.55 11.30 9.46
C GLN A 357 -25.86 10.86 10.15
N PRO A 358 -26.44 11.67 11.06
CA PRO A 358 -27.76 11.39 11.58
C PRO A 358 -28.76 11.39 10.41
N SER A 359 -29.53 10.30 10.31
CA SER A 359 -30.56 10.07 9.30
C SER A 359 -31.68 11.09 9.35
#